data_AF-A0A101CP58-F1
#
_entry.id   AF-A0A101CP58-F1
#
_cell.length_a   1.000
_cell.length_b   1.000
_cell.length_c   1.000
_cell.angle_alpha   90.00
_cell.angle_beta   90.00
_cell.angle_gamma   90.00
#
_symmetry.space_group_name_H-M   'P 1'
#
loop_
_entity.id
_entity.type
_entity.pdbx_description
1 polymer ?
#
loop_
_entity_poly.entity_id
_entity_poly.type
_entity_poly.pdbx_seq_one_letter_code
_entity_poly.pdbx_strand_id
1 'polypeptide(L)'
;MEPIYTIDQLNQRIQLLENRQDTEWCAIKDEIDDIKDNLKPINLIRNAVEEINETVGFKSHLAQSAISIGIGLLAKKLVVGKSDSVFKGILGSIVQLVITNIVSKPHESSHETDEEESSQYEPSRE
;
A
#
# COMPACT_ATOMS: atom_id res chain seq x y z
N MET A 1 27.12 -23.03 -17.61
CA MET A 1 27.21 -22.20 -18.84
C MET A 1 28.36 -22.75 -19.64
N GLU A 2 28.09 -23.26 -20.84
CA GLU A 2 29.13 -23.76 -21.74
C GLU A 2 30.05 -22.60 -22.17
N PRO A 3 31.37 -22.71 -22.01
CA PRO A 3 32.32 -21.68 -22.44
C PRO A 3 32.32 -21.52 -23.97
N ILE A 4 32.40 -20.28 -24.44
CA ILE A 4 32.39 -19.91 -25.87
C ILE A 4 33.83 -19.86 -26.37
N TYR A 5 34.16 -20.62 -27.41
CA TYR A 5 35.53 -20.70 -27.93
C TYR A 5 35.68 -20.19 -29.36
N THR A 6 34.58 -20.01 -30.09
CA THR A 6 34.59 -19.54 -31.48
C THR A 6 33.60 -18.40 -31.72
N ILE A 7 33.87 -17.58 -32.74
CA ILE A 7 33.00 -16.45 -33.13
C ILE A 7 31.62 -16.94 -33.58
N ASP A 8 31.54 -18.10 -34.25
CA ASP A 8 30.26 -18.70 -34.64
C ASP A 8 29.39 -19.07 -33.43
N GLN A 9 29.99 -19.66 -32.39
CA GLN A 9 29.28 -19.98 -31.14
C GLN A 9 28.82 -18.71 -30.42
N LEU A 10 29.61 -17.63 -30.50
CA LEU A 10 29.22 -16.33 -29.94
C LEU A 10 28.00 -15.76 -30.67
N ASN A 11 28.01 -15.72 -32.00
CA ASN A 11 26.90 -15.22 -32.81
C ASN A 11 25.62 -16.04 -32.63
N GLN A 12 25.73 -17.37 -32.60
CA GLN A 12 24.57 -18.24 -32.33
C GLN A 12 23.97 -17.97 -30.95
N ARG A 13 24.82 -17.70 -29.95
CA ARG A 13 24.35 -17.41 -28.59
C ARG A 13 23.75 -16.02 -28.47
N ILE A 14 24.29 -15.02 -29.17
CA ILE A 14 23.70 -13.68 -29.29
C ILE A 14 22.31 -13.80 -29.90
N GLN A 15 22.18 -14.48 -31.04
CA GLN A 15 20.88 -14.65 -31.71
C GLN A 15 19.86 -15.40 -30.84
N LEU A 16 20.30 -16.42 -30.09
CA LEU A 16 19.45 -17.12 -29.13
C LEU A 16 18.97 -16.19 -28.00
N LEU A 17 19.88 -15.35 -27.47
CA LEU A 17 19.55 -14.41 -26.41
C LEU A 17 18.63 -13.28 -26.89
N GLU A 18 18.82 -12.78 -28.11
CA GLU A 18 17.95 -11.78 -28.74
C GLU A 18 16.52 -12.33 -28.91
N ASN A 19 16.38 -13.52 -29.50
CA ASN A 19 15.07 -14.18 -29.63
C ASN A 19 14.40 -14.41 -28.27
N ARG A 20 15.18 -14.78 -27.26
CA ARG A 20 14.67 -14.97 -25.90
C ARG A 20 14.22 -13.64 -25.30
N GLN A 21 15.03 -12.59 -25.44
CA GLN A 21 14.70 -11.25 -24.95
C GLN A 21 13.42 -10.72 -25.59
N ASP A 22 13.24 -10.88 -26.91
CA ASP A 22 12.03 -10.44 -27.60
C ASP A 22 10.79 -11.18 -27.09
N THR A 23 10.92 -12.48 -26.82
CA THR A 23 9.84 -13.29 -26.25
C THR A 23 9.48 -12.84 -24.83
N GLU A 24 10.49 -12.64 -23.99
CA GLU A 24 10.31 -12.17 -22.61
C GLU A 24 9.74 -10.73 -22.58
N TRP A 25 10.13 -9.88 -23.52
CA TRP A 25 9.61 -8.51 -23.64
C TRP A 25 8.13 -8.47 -24.01
N CYS A 26 7.68 -9.33 -24.93
CA CYS A 26 6.26 -9.47 -25.23
C CYS A 26 5.46 -9.91 -24.00
N ALA A 27 5.94 -10.91 -23.25
CA ALA A 27 5.26 -11.38 -22.04
C ALA A 27 5.15 -10.27 -20.98
N ILE A 28 6.21 -9.50 -20.75
CA ILE A 28 6.20 -8.36 -19.82
C ILE A 28 5.19 -7.30 -20.27
N LYS A 29 5.09 -7.04 -21.57
CA LYS A 29 4.16 -6.04 -22.10
C LYS A 29 2.70 -6.45 -21.88
N ASP A 30 2.37 -7.71 -22.10
CA ASP A 30 1.04 -8.26 -21.86
C ASP A 30 0.68 -8.20 -20.36
N GLU A 31 1.62 -8.58 -19.48
CA GLU A 31 1.43 -8.45 -18.03
C GLU A 31 1.26 -6.99 -17.60
N ILE A 32 2.00 -6.05 -18.17
CA ILE A 32 1.86 -4.62 -17.87
C ILE A 32 0.50 -4.10 -18.34
N ASP A 33 -0.03 -4.56 -19.46
CA ASP A 33 -1.35 -4.14 -19.92
C ASP A 33 -2.47 -4.66 -19.00
N ASP A 34 -2.35 -5.88 -18.49
CA ASP A 34 -3.25 -6.43 -17.46
C ASP A 34 -3.12 -5.68 -16.13
N ILE A 35 -1.89 -5.41 -15.69
CA ILE A 35 -1.58 -4.62 -14.50
C ILE A 35 -2.17 -3.22 -14.65
N LYS A 36 -2.00 -2.56 -15.80
CA LYS A 36 -2.54 -1.24 -16.10
C LYS A 36 -4.06 -1.23 -15.97
N ASP A 37 -4.74 -2.26 -16.46
CA ASP A 37 -6.19 -2.37 -16.39
C ASP A 37 -6.70 -2.59 -14.95
N ASN A 38 -5.95 -3.32 -14.13
CA ASN A 38 -6.26 -3.51 -12.70
C ASN A 38 -5.87 -2.30 -11.82
N LEU A 39 -4.79 -1.60 -12.15
CA LEU A 39 -4.32 -0.38 -11.47
C LEU A 39 -4.96 0.90 -12.00
N LYS A 40 -5.92 0.82 -12.93
CA LYS A 40 -6.75 1.99 -13.26
C LYS A 40 -7.32 2.51 -11.95
N PRO A 41 -7.06 3.79 -11.59
CA PRO A 41 -7.45 4.32 -10.29
C PRO A 41 -8.95 4.20 -10.06
N ILE A 42 -9.76 4.20 -11.13
CA ILE A 42 -11.20 3.96 -11.06
C ILE A 42 -11.56 2.56 -10.52
N ASN A 43 -10.82 1.52 -10.89
CA ASN A 43 -11.05 0.14 -10.47
C ASN A 43 -10.56 -0.08 -9.03
N LEU A 44 -9.42 0.55 -8.67
CA LEU A 44 -8.89 0.50 -7.31
C LEU A 44 -9.80 1.25 -6.32
N ILE A 45 -10.32 2.42 -6.69
CA ILE A 45 -11.26 3.18 -5.87
C ILE A 45 -12.57 2.40 -5.71
N ARG A 46 -13.08 1.78 -6.78
CA ARG A 46 -14.32 0.99 -6.72
C ARG A 46 -14.20 -0.18 -5.74
N ASN A 47 -13.16 -0.99 -5.90
CA ASN A 47 -12.94 -2.15 -5.04
C ASN A 47 -12.69 -1.71 -3.58
N ALA A 48 -11.89 -0.66 -3.36
CA ALA A 48 -11.65 -0.12 -2.03
C ALA A 48 -12.95 0.40 -1.38
N VAL A 49 -13.81 1.10 -2.13
CA VAL A 49 -15.10 1.60 -1.60
C VAL A 49 -16.06 0.45 -1.28
N GLU A 50 -16.11 -0.58 -2.13
CA GLU A 50 -16.96 -1.76 -1.95
C GLU A 50 -16.54 -2.57 -0.71
N GLU A 51 -15.23 -2.84 -0.57
CA GLU A 51 -14.65 -3.55 0.59
C GLU A 51 -14.81 -2.76 1.90
N ILE A 52 -14.59 -1.44 1.86
CA ILE A 52 -14.78 -0.55 3.01
C ILE A 52 -16.26 -0.51 3.44
N ASN A 53 -17.20 -0.52 2.48
CA ASN A 53 -18.63 -0.55 2.75
C ASN A 53 -19.09 -1.89 3.38
N GLU A 54 -18.56 -3.02 2.90
CA GLU A 54 -18.86 -4.35 3.44
C GLU A 54 -18.26 -4.56 4.84
N THR A 55 -17.03 -4.10 5.08
CA THR A 55 -16.29 -4.40 6.32
C THR A 55 -16.67 -3.49 7.48
N VAL A 56 -16.99 -2.22 7.23
CA VAL A 56 -17.18 -1.21 8.29
C VAL A 56 -18.65 -0.88 8.54
N GLY A 57 -19.57 -1.31 7.68
CA GLY A 57 -21.00 -1.04 7.88
C GLY A 57 -21.28 0.46 8.01
N PHE A 58 -21.09 1.21 6.92
CA PHE A 58 -21.21 2.68 6.81
C PHE A 58 -22.65 3.22 6.98
N LYS A 59 -23.42 2.70 7.93
CA LYS A 59 -24.83 3.07 8.11
C LYS A 59 -25.04 4.42 8.79
N SER A 60 -24.02 5.03 9.37
CA SER A 60 -24.15 6.35 10.01
C SER A 60 -23.71 7.47 9.07
N HIS A 61 -24.66 8.27 8.59
CA HIS A 61 -24.44 9.44 7.71
C HIS A 61 -23.39 10.43 8.22
N LEU A 62 -23.12 10.44 9.53
CA LEU A 62 -22.11 11.28 10.15
C LEU A 62 -20.68 10.79 9.87
N ALA A 63 -20.44 9.47 9.86
CA ALA A 63 -19.13 8.90 9.57
C ALA A 63 -18.74 9.15 8.10
N GLN A 64 -19.68 8.97 7.18
CA GLN A 64 -19.48 9.26 5.76
C GLN A 64 -19.21 10.77 5.51
N SER A 65 -19.89 11.66 6.24
CA SER A 65 -19.66 13.10 6.15
C SER A 65 -18.30 13.50 6.75
N ALA A 66 -17.93 12.96 7.91
CA ALA A 66 -16.64 13.24 8.54
C ALA A 66 -15.45 12.73 7.69
N ILE A 67 -15.59 11.56 7.08
CA ILE A 67 -14.57 10.99 6.20
C ILE A 67 -14.45 11.81 4.91
N SER A 68 -15.55 12.20 4.27
CA SER A 68 -15.50 13.03 3.06
C SER A 68 -14.90 14.42 3.32
N ILE A 69 -15.22 15.03 4.46
CA ILE A 69 -14.60 16.29 4.91
C ILE A 69 -13.12 16.08 5.21
N GLY A 70 -12.76 15.02 5.92
CA GLY A 70 -11.38 14.67 6.25
C GLY A 70 -10.53 14.46 5.00
N ILE A 71 -11.02 13.64 4.06
CA ILE A 71 -10.38 13.38 2.77
C ILE A 71 -10.27 14.67 1.95
N GLY A 72 -11.32 15.49 1.89
CA GLY A 72 -11.30 16.76 1.15
C GLY A 72 -10.29 17.77 1.72
N LEU A 73 -10.16 17.85 3.05
CA LEU A 73 -9.17 18.70 3.72
C LEU A 73 -7.74 18.17 3.52
N LEU A 74 -7.53 16.86 3.59
CA LEU A 74 -6.24 16.23 3.31
C LEU A 74 -5.84 16.42 1.85
N ALA A 75 -6.76 16.17 0.91
CA ALA A 75 -6.54 16.39 -0.52
C ALA A 75 -6.19 17.86 -0.81
N LYS A 76 -6.92 18.82 -0.23
CA LYS A 76 -6.59 20.24 -0.37
C LYS A 76 -5.20 20.56 0.19
N LYS A 77 -4.81 19.99 1.33
CA LYS A 77 -3.47 20.20 1.90
C LYS A 77 -2.36 19.58 1.06
N LEU A 78 -2.61 18.45 0.41
CA LEU A 78 -1.65 17.80 -0.48
C LEU A 78 -1.51 18.53 -1.82
N VAL A 79 -2.61 19.01 -2.41
CA VAL A 79 -2.62 19.66 -3.73
C VAL A 79 -2.23 21.14 -3.66
N VAL A 80 -2.70 21.87 -2.64
CA VAL A 80 -2.52 23.34 -2.53
C VAL A 80 -1.35 23.70 -1.59
N GLY A 81 -0.98 22.83 -0.66
CA GLY A 81 0.19 23.02 0.21
C GLY A 81 1.49 22.68 -0.52
N LYS A 82 2.64 23.09 0.03
CA LYS A 82 3.97 22.69 -0.46
C LYS A 82 4.11 21.17 -0.27
N SER A 83 3.65 20.40 -1.26
CA SER A 83 3.43 18.94 -1.21
C SER A 83 4.68 18.19 -0.74
N ASP A 84 5.85 18.72 -1.03
CA ASP A 84 7.14 18.23 -0.58
C ASP A 84 7.21 17.98 0.94
N SER A 85 6.70 18.89 1.77
CA SER A 85 6.86 18.81 3.23
C SER A 85 5.88 17.84 3.89
N VAL A 86 4.62 17.86 3.47
CA VAL A 86 3.56 17.00 4.04
C VAL A 86 3.78 15.54 3.64
N PHE A 87 4.10 15.31 2.36
CA PHE A 87 4.38 13.97 1.86
C PHE A 87 5.64 13.37 2.51
N LYS A 88 6.71 14.15 2.66
CA LYS A 88 7.93 13.73 3.41
C LYS A 88 7.63 13.35 4.86
N GLY A 89 6.74 14.09 5.53
CA GLY A 89 6.30 13.77 6.89
C GLY A 89 5.57 12.42 6.96
N ILE A 90 4.62 12.19 6.06
CA ILE A 90 3.86 10.92 6.00
C ILE A 90 4.77 9.75 5.66
N LEU A 91 5.64 9.88 4.66
CA LEU A 91 6.61 8.84 4.31
C LEU A 91 7.57 8.57 5.46
N GLY A 92 8.07 9.62 6.12
CA GLY A 92 8.93 9.50 7.29
C GLY A 92 8.25 8.72 8.41
N SER A 93 6.97 8.98 8.69
CA SER A 93 6.19 8.23 9.68
C SER A 93 5.96 6.77 9.29
N ILE A 94 5.68 6.48 8.01
CA ILE A 94 5.53 5.10 7.53
C ILE A 94 6.86 4.34 7.65
N VAL A 95 7.95 4.95 7.18
CA VAL A 95 9.29 4.37 7.29
C VAL A 95 9.66 4.14 8.76
N GLN A 96 9.40 5.11 9.63
CA GLN A 96 9.60 4.97 11.06
C GLN A 96 8.75 3.84 11.64
N LEU A 97 7.49 3.72 11.26
CA LEU A 97 6.60 2.65 11.72
C LEU A 97 7.09 1.26 11.27
N VAL A 98 7.57 1.14 10.03
CA VAL A 98 8.16 -0.10 9.50
C VAL A 98 9.43 -0.46 10.26
N ILE A 99 10.34 0.50 10.42
CA ILE A 99 11.59 0.29 11.16
C ILE A 99 11.28 -0.07 12.62
N THR A 100 10.37 0.66 13.26
CA THR A 100 9.92 0.40 14.63
C THR A 100 9.28 -0.98 14.74
N ASN A 101 8.40 -1.39 13.83
CA ASN A 101 7.82 -2.75 13.87
C ASN A 101 8.85 -3.86 13.68
N ILE A 102 9.88 -3.63 12.84
CA ILE A 102 10.98 -4.58 12.65
C ILE A 102 11.85 -4.66 13.92
N VAL A 103 12.14 -3.53 14.56
CA VAL A 103 13.00 -3.47 15.75
C VAL A 103 12.27 -3.86 17.04
N SER A 104 10.97 -3.57 17.12
CA SER A 104 10.12 -3.78 18.29
C SER A 104 9.55 -5.18 18.36
N LYS A 105 9.96 -6.12 17.50
CA LYS A 105 9.57 -7.53 17.62
C LYS A 105 10.10 -8.07 18.96
N PRO A 106 9.27 -8.19 20.01
CA PRO A 106 9.71 -8.77 21.25
C PRO A 106 9.67 -10.28 21.06
N HIS A 107 10.65 -10.97 21.63
CA HIS A 107 10.53 -12.40 21.86
C HIS A 107 9.22 -12.65 22.66
N GLU A 108 8.47 -13.67 22.26
CA GLU A 108 7.22 -14.14 22.89
C GLU A 108 7.14 -13.96 24.41
N SER A 109 6.01 -13.43 24.87
CA SER A 109 5.23 -14.05 25.96
C SER A 109 3.83 -13.41 26.06
N SER A 110 2.84 -14.15 25.57
CA SER A 110 1.62 -14.55 26.29
C SER A 110 0.75 -13.52 27.03
N HIS A 111 -0.58 -13.71 26.83
CA HIS A 111 -1.66 -13.46 27.82
C HIS A 111 -1.99 -11.95 28.04
N GLU A 112 -3.22 -11.42 28.05
CA GLU A 112 -4.59 -11.93 28.19
C GLU A 112 -5.56 -10.88 27.63
N THR A 113 -6.71 -11.38 27.18
CA THR A 113 -7.95 -10.67 26.88
C THR A 113 -8.54 -10.02 28.15
N ASP A 114 -9.47 -9.10 27.91
CA ASP A 114 -10.67 -8.80 28.71
C ASP A 114 -10.76 -7.49 29.52
N GLU A 115 -11.89 -6.81 29.22
CA GLU A 115 -12.71 -5.91 30.06
C GLU A 115 -12.28 -4.44 30.16
N GLU A 116 -12.95 -3.53 29.43
CA GLU A 116 -14.25 -2.92 29.77
C GLU A 116 -14.31 -2.40 31.22
N GLU A 117 -14.17 -1.08 31.39
CA GLU A 117 -15.26 -0.20 31.84
C GLU A 117 -14.65 1.10 32.39
N SER A 118 -14.92 2.19 31.66
CA SER A 118 -14.63 3.54 32.11
C SER A 118 -15.87 4.10 32.80
N SER A 119 -15.62 4.72 33.96
CA SER A 119 -16.38 5.85 34.54
C SER A 119 -17.65 5.55 35.31
N GLN A 120 -17.61 5.78 36.64
CA GLN A 120 -18.47 6.74 37.34
C GLN A 120 -18.02 6.83 38.81
N TYR A 121 -17.77 8.02 39.36
CA TYR A 121 -18.42 8.51 40.59
C TYR A 121 -17.95 9.95 40.92
N GLU A 122 -18.92 10.85 40.99
CA GLU A 122 -18.84 12.28 41.28
C GLU A 122 -18.55 12.59 42.77
N PRO A 123 -18.17 13.84 43.11
CA PRO A 123 -17.67 14.20 44.42
C PRO A 123 -18.79 14.36 45.46
N SER A 124 -18.47 13.94 46.68
CA SER A 124 -19.33 13.99 47.86
C SER A 124 -19.86 15.39 48.16
N ARG A 125 -21.17 15.48 48.39
CA ARG A 125 -21.81 16.59 49.10
C ARG A 125 -22.69 16.03 50.22
N GLU A 126 -22.50 16.66 51.38
CA GLU A 126 -23.31 16.72 52.61
C GLU A 126 -23.16 15.58 53.63
#